data_AF-A0A941RQA3-F1
#
_entry.id   AF-A0A941RQA3-F1
#
_cell.length_a   1.000
_cell.length_b   1.000
_cell.length_c   1.000
_cell.angle_alpha   90.00
_cell.angle_beta   90.00
_cell.angle_gamma   90.00
#
_symmetry.space_group_name_H-M   'P 1'
#
loop_
_entity.id
_entity.type
_entity.pdbx_description
1 polymer ?
#
loop_
_entity_poly.entity_id
_entity_poly.type
_entity_poly.pdbx_seq_one_letter_code
_entity_poly.pdbx_strand_id
1 'polypeptide(L)'
;MIKEILTGRETINVPCTIEIENTFESLHAHVDLDGDLEMNAGDQVLVHGDPVRVPYGQKVTLRRFATVTRANRLDRAWTRILARLELTELYEVSFSSGSKL
;
A
#
# COMPACT_ATOMS: atom_id res chain seq x y z
N MET A 1 -6.42 -31.54 7.07
CA MET A 1 -7.84 -31.12 7.03
C MET A 1 -8.14 -29.80 7.76
N ILE A 2 -7.36 -29.35 8.76
CA ILE A 2 -7.57 -28.03 9.43
C ILE A 2 -6.75 -26.89 8.78
N LYS A 3 -5.61 -27.20 8.15
CA LYS A 3 -4.72 -26.20 7.54
C LYS A 3 -5.31 -25.52 6.30
N GLU A 4 -6.08 -26.21 5.46
CA GLU A 4 -6.63 -25.63 4.21
C GLU A 4 -7.73 -24.59 4.45
N ILE A 5 -8.50 -24.72 5.54
CA ILE A 5 -9.52 -23.72 5.94
C ILE A 5 -8.87 -22.44 6.51
N LEU A 6 -7.60 -22.51 6.96
CA LEU A 6 -6.84 -21.39 7.53
C LEU A 6 -6.06 -20.57 6.49
N THR A 7 -6.09 -20.92 5.19
CA THR A 7 -5.17 -20.35 4.18
C THR A 7 -5.84 -19.93 2.87
N GLY A 8 -7.16 -19.96 2.76
CA GLY A 8 -7.86 -19.39 1.61
C GLY A 8 -7.80 -17.86 1.64
N ARG A 9 -6.71 -17.26 1.14
CA ARG A 9 -6.66 -15.82 0.93
C ARG A 9 -7.56 -15.48 -0.25
N GLU A 10 -8.62 -14.73 0.00
CA GLU A 10 -9.46 -14.19 -1.07
C GLU A 10 -8.65 -13.15 -1.85
N THR A 11 -8.54 -13.35 -3.16
CA THR A 11 -7.87 -12.44 -4.08
C THR A 11 -8.89 -11.85 -5.05
N ILE A 12 -8.93 -10.53 -5.15
CA ILE A 12 -9.86 -9.79 -5.99
C ILE A 12 -9.04 -8.97 -6.97
N ASN A 13 -9.32 -9.11 -8.27
CA ASN A 13 -8.71 -8.27 -9.30
C ASN A 13 -9.62 -7.08 -9.58
N VAL A 14 -9.09 -5.88 -9.39
CA VAL A 14 -9.83 -4.63 -9.59
C VAL A 14 -9.03 -3.70 -10.51
N PRO A 15 -9.68 -2.95 -11.41
CA PRO A 15 -9.05 -1.80 -12.04
C PRO A 15 -8.61 -0.79 -10.98
N CYS A 16 -7.54 -0.05 -11.25
CA CYS A 16 -7.03 0.98 -10.36
C CYS A 16 -6.43 2.14 -11.15
N THR A 17 -6.48 3.32 -10.56
CA THR A 17 -5.79 4.52 -11.03
C THR A 17 -4.60 4.79 -10.13
N ILE A 18 -3.42 4.96 -10.72
CA ILE A 18 -2.18 5.24 -9.99
C ILE A 18 -1.79 6.67 -10.31
N GLU A 19 -1.59 7.48 -9.28
CA GLU A 19 -1.09 8.84 -9.41
C GLU A 19 0.27 8.94 -8.74
N ILE A 20 1.30 9.29 -9.51
CA ILE A 20 2.63 9.49 -8.97
C ILE A 20 3.08 10.89 -9.34
N GLU A 21 3.47 11.65 -8.34
CA GLU A 21 3.96 13.01 -8.47
C GLU A 21 5.31 13.12 -7.77
N ASN A 22 6.28 13.70 -8.47
CA ASN A 22 7.61 13.99 -7.96
C ASN A 22 7.96 15.41 -8.38
N THR A 23 7.36 16.38 -7.71
CA THR A 23 7.50 17.82 -7.98
C THR A 23 8.01 18.53 -6.74
N PHE A 24 8.21 19.85 -6.83
CA PHE A 24 8.55 20.65 -5.66
C PHE A 24 7.36 20.73 -4.68
N GLU A 25 6.15 20.77 -5.24
CA GLU A 25 4.89 20.93 -4.54
C GLU A 25 4.45 19.64 -3.83
N SER A 26 4.75 18.47 -4.43
CA SER A 26 4.34 17.19 -3.87
C SER A 26 5.24 16.02 -4.26
N LEU A 27 5.42 15.08 -3.32
CA LEU A 27 6.06 13.79 -3.54
C LEU A 27 5.15 12.67 -3.02
N HIS A 28 4.41 12.02 -3.91
CA HIS A 28 3.49 10.94 -3.54
C HIS A 28 3.31 9.88 -4.63
N ALA A 29 2.83 8.71 -4.21
CA ALA A 29 2.40 7.63 -5.07
C ALA A 29 1.08 7.08 -4.51
N HIS A 30 -0.04 7.58 -5.02
CA HIS A 30 -1.38 7.18 -4.60
C HIS A 30 -1.96 6.13 -5.54
N VAL A 31 -2.73 5.19 -4.99
CA VAL A 31 -3.46 4.19 -5.75
C VAL A 31 -4.92 4.27 -5.33
N ASP A 32 -5.78 4.56 -6.30
CA ASP A 32 -7.22 4.54 -6.17
C ASP A 32 -7.74 3.25 -6.80
N LEU A 33 -8.51 2.47 -6.04
CA LEU A 33 -9.07 1.19 -6.47
C LEU A 33 -10.52 1.39 -6.88
N ASP A 34 -10.88 0.88 -8.05
CA ASP A 34 -12.23 1.05 -8.54
C ASP A 34 -13.26 0.20 -7.78
N GLY A 35 -14.43 0.82 -7.58
CA GLY A 35 -15.59 0.18 -6.97
C GLY A 35 -15.68 0.43 -5.47
N ASP A 36 -16.67 -0.20 -4.85
CA ASP A 36 -16.95 -0.06 -3.42
C ASP A 36 -16.20 -1.15 -2.63
N LEU A 37 -14.87 -1.14 -2.74
CA LEU A 37 -14.01 -2.11 -2.08
C LEU A 37 -13.53 -1.55 -0.74
N GLU A 38 -14.26 -1.83 0.34
CA GLU A 38 -13.82 -1.46 1.69
C GLU A 38 -12.47 -2.11 2.03
N MET A 39 -11.43 -1.30 2.26
CA MET A 39 -10.09 -1.79 2.63
C MET A 39 -9.96 -1.97 4.14
N ASN A 40 -9.41 -3.10 4.57
CA ASN A 40 -9.19 -3.40 5.98
C ASN A 40 -7.69 -3.52 6.30
N ALA A 41 -7.34 -3.29 7.57
CA ALA A 41 -5.97 -3.49 8.03
C ALA A 41 -5.48 -4.92 7.77
N GLY A 42 -4.30 -5.03 7.15
CA GLY A 42 -3.69 -6.29 6.73
C GLY A 42 -3.99 -6.70 5.29
N ASP A 43 -4.99 -6.09 4.63
CA ASP A 43 -5.21 -6.32 3.21
C ASP A 43 -4.02 -5.81 2.39
N GLN A 44 -3.64 -6.55 1.36
CA GLN A 44 -2.48 -6.25 0.53
C GLN A 44 -2.95 -5.87 -0.88
N VAL A 45 -2.35 -4.83 -1.45
CA VAL A 45 -2.62 -4.38 -2.81
C VAL A 45 -1.36 -4.57 -3.63
N LEU A 46 -1.45 -5.37 -4.70
CA LEU A 46 -0.40 -5.55 -5.69
C LEU A 46 -0.84 -4.92 -7.00
N VAL A 47 -0.21 -3.80 -7.35
CA VAL A 47 -0.42 -3.13 -8.64
C VAL A 47 0.37 -3.86 -9.73
N HIS A 48 -0.28 -4.20 -10.83
CA HIS A 48 0.35 -4.92 -11.93
C HIS A 48 1.05 -3.99 -12.93
N GLY A 49 1.91 -4.58 -13.75
CA GLY A 49 2.62 -3.93 -14.84
C GLY A 49 4.05 -3.51 -14.49
N ASP A 50 4.70 -2.82 -15.43
CA ASP A 50 6.11 -2.47 -15.30
C ASP A 50 6.34 -1.42 -14.20
N PRO A 51 7.54 -1.43 -13.56
CA PRO A 51 7.92 -0.42 -12.58
C PRO A 51 7.74 1.00 -13.13
N VAL A 52 7.04 1.84 -12.37
CA VAL A 52 6.86 3.25 -12.74
C VAL A 52 8.01 4.07 -12.17
N ARG A 53 8.68 4.84 -13.02
CA ARG A 53 9.72 5.80 -12.62
C ARG A 53 9.31 7.19 -13.05
N VAL A 54 9.20 8.10 -12.10
CA VAL A 54 8.82 9.50 -12.34
C VAL A 54 9.99 10.40 -11.95
N PRO A 55 10.71 10.97 -12.93
CA PRO A 55 11.75 11.96 -12.68
C PRO A 55 11.22 13.18 -11.91
N TYR A 56 12.13 13.91 -11.27
CA TYR A 56 11.79 15.17 -10.60
C TYR A 56 11.21 16.19 -11.60
N GLY A 57 10.20 16.92 -11.15
CA GLY A 57 9.41 17.87 -11.94
C GLY A 57 8.28 17.23 -12.76
N GLN A 58 7.95 15.95 -12.54
CA GLN A 58 6.93 15.25 -13.33
C GLN A 58 5.78 14.69 -12.48
N LYS A 59 4.63 14.57 -13.14
CA LYS A 59 3.43 13.90 -12.64
C LYS A 59 2.94 12.93 -13.71
N VAL A 60 2.53 11.74 -13.29
CA VAL A 60 1.93 10.73 -14.17
C VAL A 60 0.69 10.14 -13.52
N THR A 61 -0.34 9.93 -14.33
CA THR A 61 -1.55 9.19 -13.95
C THR A 61 -1.67 7.98 -14.88
N LEU A 62 -1.78 6.78 -14.31
CA LEU A 62 -1.80 5.53 -15.05
C LEU A 62 -3.02 4.71 -14.67
N ARG A 63 -3.64 4.09 -15.68
CA ARG A 63 -4.74 3.15 -15.49
C ARG A 63 -4.21 1.73 -15.57
N ARG A 64 -4.39 0.94 -14.50
CA ARG A 64 -3.89 -0.44 -14.42
C ARG A 64 -4.89 -1.34 -13.71
N PHE A 65 -4.49 -2.59 -13.50
CA PHE A 65 -5.16 -3.52 -12.61
C PHE A 65 -4.32 -3.72 -11.35
N ALA A 66 -5.00 -3.96 -10.23
CA ALA A 66 -4.40 -4.39 -9.00
C ALA A 66 -5.07 -5.68 -8.51
N THR A 67 -4.27 -6.56 -7.92
CA THR A 67 -4.79 -7.67 -7.11
C THR A 67 -4.81 -7.24 -5.65
N VAL A 68 -5.99 -7.29 -5.07
CA VAL A 68 -6.21 -7.11 -3.64
C VAL A 68 -6.28 -8.49 -3.00
N THR A 69 -5.42 -8.74 -2.02
CA THR A 69 -5.41 -9.97 -1.24
C THR A 69 -5.92 -9.66 0.16
N ARG A 70 -7.05 -10.26 0.55
CA ARG A 70 -7.66 -10.06 1.86
C ARG A 70 -6.84 -10.74 2.97
N ALA A 71 -6.68 -10.05 4.10
CA ALA A 71 -6.05 -10.63 5.27
C ALA A 71 -6.96 -11.64 5.98
N ASN A 72 -6.36 -12.76 6.38
CA ASN A 72 -7.02 -13.77 7.20
C ASN A 72 -7.29 -13.23 8.62
N ARG A 73 -8.28 -13.80 9.31
CA ARG A 73 -8.68 -13.35 10.66
C ARG A 73 -7.54 -13.41 11.68
N LEU A 74 -6.59 -14.34 11.52
CA LEU A 74 -5.41 -14.46 12.37
C LEU A 74 -4.38 -13.34 12.07
N ASP A 75 -4.11 -13.06 10.79
CA ASP A 75 -3.24 -11.96 10.37
C ASP A 75 -3.79 -10.63 10.87
N ARG A 76 -5.11 -10.40 10.76
CA ARG A 76 -5.77 -9.20 11.31
C ARG A 76 -5.64 -9.08 12.82
N ALA A 77 -5.79 -10.17 13.56
CA ALA A 77 -5.62 -10.15 15.01
C ALA A 77 -4.16 -9.85 15.40
N TRP A 78 -3.20 -10.43 14.67
CA TRP A 78 -1.78 -10.20 14.88
C TRP A 78 -1.36 -8.76 14.55
N THR A 79 -1.81 -8.20 13.41
CA THR A 79 -1.58 -6.78 13.06
C THR A 79 -2.15 -5.84 14.12
N ARG A 80 -3.32 -6.13 14.69
CA ARG A 80 -3.89 -5.30 15.77
C ARG A 80 -3.07 -5.36 17.07
N ILE A 81 -2.49 -6.52 17.39
CA ILE A 81 -1.62 -6.68 18.56
C ILE A 81 -0.31 -5.92 18.34
N LEU A 82 0.35 -6.13 17.20
CA LEU A 82 1.60 -5.46 16.87
C LEU A 82 1.44 -3.94 16.77
N ALA A 83 0.41 -3.43 16.11
CA ALA A 83 0.15 -1.98 16.03
C ALA A 83 -0.05 -1.35 17.41
N ARG A 84 -0.58 -2.10 18.39
CA ARG A 84 -0.73 -1.64 19.77
C ARG A 84 0.57 -1.59 20.55
N LEU A 85 1.54 -2.42 20.18
CA LEU A 85 2.89 -2.41 20.73
C LEU A 85 3.75 -1.32 20.06
N GLU A 86 3.61 -1.14 18.74
CA GLU A 86 4.33 -0.13 17.97
C GLU A 86 3.92 1.30 18.34
N LEU A 87 2.65 1.53 18.73
CA LEU A 87 2.18 2.82 19.30
C LEU A 87 2.88 3.26 20.60
N THR A 88 3.73 2.42 21.20
CA THR A 88 4.55 2.83 22.36
C THR A 88 5.89 3.44 21.97
N GLU A 89 6.23 3.48 20.67
CA GLU A 89 7.44 4.11 20.17
C GLU A 89 7.10 5.46 19.52
N LEU A 90 7.58 6.55 20.12
CA LEU A 90 7.47 7.90 19.59
C LEU A 90 8.44 8.04 18.40
N TYR A 91 7.95 7.85 17.17
CA TYR A 91 8.78 8.01 15.97
C TYR A 91 8.95 9.49 15.61
N GLU A 92 10.14 10.04 15.84
CA GLU A 92 10.52 11.39 15.45
C GLU A 92 11.12 11.37 14.04
N VAL A 93 10.35 11.80 13.03
CA VAL A 93 10.85 11.98 11.66
C VAL A 93 11.54 13.34 11.53
N SER A 94 12.83 13.39 11.87
CA SER A 94 13.68 14.52 11.51
C SER A 94 14.11 14.41 10.05
N PHE A 95 13.66 15.34 9.21
CA PHE A 95 14.15 15.48 7.85
C PHE A 95 15.59 16.03 7.88
N SER A 96 16.58 15.17 7.71
CA SER A 96 17.94 15.61 7.38
C SER A 96 18.00 15.93 5.89
N SER A 97 18.16 17.21 5.55
CA SER A 97 18.55 17.61 4.20
C SER A 97 19.95 17.06 3.94
N GLY A 98 20.03 16.01 3.12
CA GLY A 98 21.29 15.43 2.68
C GLY A 98 22.03 16.37 1.73
N SER A 99 22.61 17.46 2.25
CA SER A 99 23.64 18.21 1.54
C SER A 99 24.96 17.47 1.70
N LYS A 100 25.29 16.61 0.73
CA LYS A 100 26.68 16.31 0.40
C LYS A 100 27.11 17.31 -0.67
N LEU A 101 27.79 18.37 -0.26
CA LEU A 101 28.74 19.15 -1.07
C LEU A 101 29.70 19.83 -0.09
#